data_AF-X5UNK0-F1
#
_entry.id   AF-X5UNK0-F1
#
_cell.length_a   1.000
_cell.length_b   1.000
_cell.length_c   1.000
_cell.angle_alpha   90.00
_cell.angle_beta   90.00
_cell.angle_gamma   90.00
#
_symmetry.space_group_name_H-M   'P 1'
#
loop_
_entity.id
_entity.type
_entity.pdbx_description
1 polymer ?
#
loop_
_entity_poly.entity_id
_entity_poly.type
_entity_poly.pdbx_seq_one_letter_code
_entity_poly.pdbx_strand_id
1 'polypeptide(L)'
;MAVQGADPWHRDGWMFQAMSWIAAHRATPGGVISFPHLIQAHKGFDGLQIEYDPATGRVTAAIVFEDKATSNPRDTIRDDVWTDFKALEAGDRENVLVADLTALLRTRPGIDADAAVETIIWKETRRYRVCITIGEAHATAEGRGRLFEGYNDIAPGHVGRRRGETLVIQNLRPWMEQLAQKAIAVVRSREQLNV
;
A
#
# COMPACT_ATOMS: atom_id res chain seq x y z
N MET A 1 10.44 -10.42 -29.88
CA MET A 1 10.90 -9.50 -28.83
C MET A 1 9.68 -8.99 -28.08
N ALA A 2 9.55 -9.28 -26.79
CA ALA A 2 8.52 -8.65 -25.96
C ALA A 2 8.86 -7.16 -25.80
N VAL A 3 7.88 -6.29 -26.01
CA VAL A 3 8.02 -4.84 -25.81
C VAL A 3 8.31 -4.58 -24.33
N GLN A 4 9.24 -3.67 -24.04
CA GLN A 4 9.49 -3.22 -22.67
C GLN A 4 8.18 -2.66 -22.07
N GLY A 5 7.71 -3.23 -20.96
CA GLY A 5 6.38 -2.94 -20.39
C GLY A 5 5.26 -3.93 -20.77
N ALA A 6 5.57 -4.98 -21.53
CA ALA A 6 4.61 -6.03 -21.88
C ALA A 6 4.43 -7.12 -20.83
N ASP A 7 5.16 -7.09 -19.70
CA ASP A 7 4.95 -8.04 -18.62
C ASP A 7 3.61 -7.73 -17.93
N PRO A 8 2.61 -8.61 -18.07
CA PRO A 8 1.30 -8.37 -17.52
C PRO A 8 1.30 -8.33 -15.98
N TRP A 9 2.33 -8.82 -15.30
CA TRP A 9 2.43 -8.79 -13.85
C TRP A 9 2.78 -7.41 -13.31
N HIS A 10 3.66 -6.66 -13.97
CA HIS A 10 3.96 -5.28 -13.58
C HIS A 10 2.74 -4.37 -13.72
N ARG A 11 2.00 -4.50 -14.83
CA ARG A 11 0.73 -3.78 -15.03
C ARG A 11 -0.27 -4.08 -13.92
N ASP A 12 -0.49 -5.37 -13.65
CA ASP A 12 -1.49 -5.80 -12.67
C ASP A 12 -1.14 -5.35 -11.25
N GLY A 13 0.14 -5.40 -10.88
CA GLY A 13 0.63 -4.85 -9.61
C GLY A 13 0.32 -3.35 -9.48
N TRP A 14 0.65 -2.57 -10.51
CA TRP A 14 0.38 -1.12 -10.50
C TRP A 14 -1.12 -0.80 -10.43
N MET A 15 -1.94 -1.50 -11.21
CA MET A 15 -3.40 -1.32 -11.16
C MET A 15 -3.96 -1.67 -9.78
N PHE A 16 -3.41 -2.68 -9.12
CA PHE A 16 -3.81 -3.06 -7.77
C PHE A 16 -3.45 -1.99 -6.74
N GLN A 17 -2.23 -1.45 -6.80
CA GLN A 17 -1.80 -0.33 -5.95
C GLN A 17 -2.70 0.90 -6.16
N ALA A 18 -3.07 1.22 -7.41
CA ALA A 18 -4.00 2.31 -7.71
C ALA A 18 -5.40 2.08 -7.11
N MET A 19 -5.95 0.87 -7.22
CA MET A 19 -7.24 0.54 -6.60
C MET A 19 -7.19 0.63 -5.08
N SER A 20 -6.11 0.11 -4.49
CA SER A 20 -5.85 0.14 -3.06
C SER A 20 -5.75 1.58 -2.53
N TRP A 21 -5.05 2.45 -3.26
CA TRP A 21 -4.95 3.88 -2.97
C TRP A 21 -6.31 4.59 -3.02
N ILE A 22 -7.13 4.32 -4.05
CA ILE A 22 -8.50 4.84 -4.13
C ILE A 22 -9.32 4.38 -2.91
N ALA A 23 -9.22 3.11 -2.55
CA ALA A 23 -9.93 2.55 -1.40
C ALA A 23 -9.50 3.23 -0.09
N ALA A 24 -8.20 3.49 0.09
CA ALA A 24 -7.67 4.18 1.26
C ALA A 24 -8.21 5.62 1.38
N HIS A 25 -8.24 6.38 0.28
CA HIS A 25 -8.84 7.72 0.26
C HIS A 25 -10.34 7.70 0.56
N ARG A 26 -11.07 6.69 0.08
CA ARG A 26 -12.51 6.54 0.39
C ARG A 26 -12.75 6.20 1.85
N ALA A 27 -11.87 5.39 2.46
CA ALA A 27 -11.95 5.02 3.86
C ALA A 27 -11.51 6.16 4.80
N THR A 28 -10.65 7.07 4.32
CA THR A 28 -10.14 8.21 5.08
C THR A 28 -10.35 9.52 4.31
N PRO A 29 -11.59 10.06 4.26
CA PRO A 29 -11.85 11.33 3.60
C PRO A 29 -10.99 12.45 4.18
N GLY A 30 -10.23 13.15 3.32
CA GLY A 30 -9.29 14.21 3.75
C GLY A 30 -7.98 13.70 4.36
N GLY A 31 -7.74 12.38 4.35
CA GLY A 31 -6.47 11.78 4.73
C GLY A 31 -5.33 12.21 3.82
N VAL A 32 -4.13 12.32 4.41
CA VAL A 32 -2.91 12.66 3.68
C VAL A 32 -2.26 11.33 3.27
N ILE A 33 -2.37 10.98 1.98
CA ILE A 33 -1.93 9.70 1.44
C ILE A 33 -1.06 9.97 0.21
N SER A 34 0.12 9.34 0.13
CA SER A 34 1.00 9.43 -1.03
C SER A 34 0.37 8.75 -2.25
N PHE A 35 0.75 9.20 -3.44
CA PHE A 35 0.42 8.48 -4.66
C PHE A 35 1.14 7.13 -4.69
N PRO A 36 0.57 6.12 -5.38
CA PRO A 36 1.28 4.86 -5.64
C PRO A 36 2.65 5.12 -6.28
N HIS A 37 3.69 4.51 -5.74
CA HIS A 37 5.05 4.71 -6.24
C HIS A 37 5.24 4.06 -7.62
N LEU A 38 5.64 4.87 -8.61
CA LEU A 38 5.89 4.43 -9.99
C LEU A 38 7.31 3.89 -10.22
N ILE A 39 8.20 4.00 -9.24
CA ILE A 39 9.64 3.74 -9.38
C ILE A 39 10.02 2.47 -8.62
N GLN A 40 10.60 1.50 -9.34
CA GLN A 40 10.99 0.17 -8.81
C GLN A 40 11.93 0.23 -7.59
N ALA A 41 12.73 1.29 -7.44
CA ALA A 41 13.63 1.48 -6.30
C ALA A 41 12.89 1.59 -4.94
N HIS A 42 11.58 1.84 -4.95
CA HIS A 42 10.74 1.92 -3.75
C HIS A 42 10.00 0.60 -3.46
N LYS A 43 10.44 -0.54 -4.02
CA LYS A 43 9.87 -1.87 -3.71
C LYS A 43 9.78 -2.05 -2.18
N GLY A 44 8.63 -2.51 -1.67
CA GLY A 44 8.38 -2.59 -0.23
C GLY A 44 7.88 -1.29 0.41
N PHE A 45 7.50 -0.31 -0.44
CA PHE A 45 6.74 0.89 -0.09
C PHE A 45 5.72 1.19 -1.20
N ASP A 46 4.58 0.51 -1.15
CA ASP A 46 3.54 0.68 -2.17
C ASP A 46 2.67 1.94 -1.92
N GLY A 47 2.69 2.47 -0.70
CA GLY A 47 2.05 3.74 -0.33
C GLY A 47 2.32 4.15 1.11
N LEU A 48 2.00 5.41 1.44
CA LEU A 48 2.16 5.99 2.77
C LEU A 48 0.94 6.82 3.13
N GLN A 49 0.37 6.62 4.32
CA GLN A 49 -0.69 7.47 4.86
C GLN A 49 -0.27 8.10 6.18
N ILE A 50 -0.60 9.38 6.37
CA ILE A 50 -0.42 10.10 7.63
C ILE A 50 -1.77 10.29 8.30
N GLU A 51 -1.85 9.83 9.54
CA GLU A 51 -2.91 10.21 10.46
C GLU A 51 -2.43 11.39 11.32
N TYR A 52 -3.30 12.37 11.49
CA TYR A 52 -3.03 13.54 12.31
C TYR A 52 -4.29 13.95 13.06
N ASP A 53 -4.11 14.59 14.21
CA ASP A 53 -5.19 15.23 14.94
C ASP A 53 -5.53 16.56 14.25
N PRO A 54 -6.75 16.75 13.73
CA PRO A 54 -7.12 17.97 13.03
C PRO A 54 -7.22 19.19 13.96
N ALA A 55 -7.40 19.01 15.28
CA ALA A 55 -7.49 20.12 16.23
C ALA A 55 -6.10 20.68 16.56
N THR A 56 -5.10 19.81 16.67
CA THR A 56 -3.72 20.21 17.04
C THR A 56 -2.76 20.25 15.86
N GLY A 57 -3.13 19.69 14.70
CA GLY A 57 -2.25 19.49 13.55
C GLY A 57 -1.16 18.42 13.78
N ARG A 58 -1.16 17.75 14.94
CA ARG A 58 -0.10 16.83 15.32
C ARG A 58 -0.27 15.49 14.63
N VAL A 59 0.80 15.01 14.01
CA VAL A 59 0.83 13.65 13.45
C VAL A 59 0.77 12.60 14.56
N THR A 60 -0.04 11.58 14.35
CA THR A 60 -0.30 10.51 15.32
C THR A 60 0.15 9.13 14.82
N ALA A 61 0.22 8.93 13.51
CA ALA A 61 0.76 7.72 12.92
C ALA A 61 1.22 7.92 11.47
N ALA A 62 2.21 7.12 11.07
CA ALA A 62 2.50 6.82 9.67
C ALA A 62 2.10 5.38 9.38
N ILE A 63 1.28 5.19 8.35
CA ILE A 63 0.83 3.87 7.91
C ILE A 63 1.53 3.55 6.60
N VAL A 64 2.43 2.58 6.63
CA VAL A 64 3.11 2.06 5.44
C VAL A 64 2.23 1.00 4.78
N PHE A 65 2.03 1.12 3.48
CA PHE A 65 1.20 0.20 2.70
C PHE A 65 2.10 -0.76 1.93
N GLU A 66 1.76 -2.04 2.00
CA GLU A 66 2.28 -3.09 1.11
C GLU A 66 1.10 -3.78 0.41
N ASP A 67 1.00 -3.57 -0.89
CA ASP A 67 -0.15 -3.91 -1.72
C ASP A 67 0.25 -4.89 -2.82
N LYS A 68 -0.17 -6.15 -2.70
CA LYS A 68 0.25 -7.23 -3.61
C LYS A 68 -0.92 -7.83 -4.40
N ALA A 69 -0.82 -7.82 -5.72
CA ALA A 69 -1.63 -8.66 -6.59
C ALA A 69 -0.90 -9.97 -6.88
N THR A 70 -1.40 -11.08 -6.34
CA THR A 70 -0.74 -12.39 -6.41
C THR A 70 -1.74 -13.55 -6.41
N SER A 71 -1.35 -14.64 -7.06
CA SER A 71 -2.06 -15.93 -6.99
C SER A 71 -1.60 -16.80 -5.81
N ASN A 72 -0.53 -16.41 -5.11
CA ASN A 72 0.01 -17.14 -3.96
C ASN A 72 0.14 -16.22 -2.72
N PRO A 73 -1.00 -15.86 -2.09
CA PRO A 73 -1.03 -14.76 -1.15
C PRO A 73 -0.31 -15.05 0.17
N ARG A 74 -0.35 -16.30 0.67
CA ARG A 74 0.34 -16.65 1.93
C ARG A 74 1.86 -16.57 1.79
N ASP A 75 2.41 -17.16 0.73
CA ASP A 75 3.86 -17.12 0.50
C ASP A 75 4.32 -15.70 0.18
N THR A 76 3.55 -14.94 -0.62
CA THR A 76 3.86 -13.53 -0.89
C THR A 76 3.92 -12.71 0.41
N ILE A 77 2.97 -12.92 1.32
CA ILE A 77 3.00 -12.28 2.64
C ILE A 77 4.24 -12.67 3.43
N ARG A 78 4.54 -13.97 3.51
CA ARG A 78 5.65 -14.49 4.33
C ARG A 78 7.01 -14.04 3.81
N ASP A 79 7.20 -14.11 2.50
CA ASP A 79 8.52 -14.06 1.89
C ASP A 79 8.86 -12.66 1.36
N ASP A 80 7.86 -11.86 0.96
CA ASP A 80 8.03 -10.50 0.46
C ASP A 80 7.61 -9.49 1.55
N VAL A 81 6.32 -9.46 1.89
CA VAL A 81 5.77 -8.40 2.78
C VAL A 81 6.39 -8.44 4.18
N TRP A 82 6.51 -9.62 4.80
CA TRP A 82 7.04 -9.72 6.16
C TRP A 82 8.53 -9.38 6.20
N THR A 83 9.24 -9.67 5.11
CA THR A 83 10.65 -9.31 4.94
C THR A 83 10.80 -7.79 4.86
N ASP A 84 9.96 -7.11 4.08
CA ASP A 84 9.98 -5.65 3.94
C ASP A 84 9.63 -4.94 5.26
N PHE A 85 8.60 -5.42 5.97
CA PHE A 85 8.24 -4.88 7.28
C PHE A 85 9.32 -5.12 8.34
N LYS A 86 9.99 -6.28 8.33
CA LYS A 86 11.14 -6.55 9.22
C LYS A 86 12.29 -5.58 8.96
N ALA A 87 12.61 -5.32 7.70
CA ALA A 87 13.65 -4.35 7.34
C ALA A 87 13.29 -2.94 7.83
N LEU A 88 12.01 -2.57 7.75
CA LEU A 88 11.51 -1.31 8.29
C LEU A 88 11.60 -1.22 9.81
N GLU A 89 11.20 -2.28 10.52
CA GLU A 89 11.31 -2.37 11.97
C GLU A 89 12.77 -2.40 12.45
N ALA A 90 13.69 -2.96 11.65
CA ALA A 90 15.13 -2.93 11.91
C ALA A 90 15.75 -1.53 11.71
N GLY A 91 15.10 -0.66 10.92
CA GLY A 91 15.60 0.67 10.56
C GLY A 91 16.36 0.71 9.23
N ASP A 92 16.48 -0.41 8.52
CA ASP A 92 17.25 -0.55 7.28
C ASP A 92 16.72 0.32 6.12
N ARG A 93 15.47 0.76 6.24
CA ARG A 93 14.72 1.53 5.24
C ARG A 93 14.26 2.90 5.76
N GLU A 94 14.76 3.33 6.91
CA GLU A 94 14.28 4.55 7.60
C GLU A 94 14.52 5.83 6.78
N ASN A 95 15.66 5.91 6.09
CA ASN A 95 15.97 7.02 5.19
C ASN A 95 14.94 7.16 4.06
N VAL A 96 14.42 6.05 3.52
CA VAL A 96 13.37 6.07 2.48
C VAL A 96 12.06 6.57 3.07
N LEU A 97 11.68 6.05 4.25
CA LEU A 97 10.47 6.48 4.97
C LEU A 97 10.49 7.99 5.26
N VAL A 98 11.61 8.50 5.78
CA VAL A 98 11.77 9.94 6.11
C VAL A 98 11.68 10.80 4.86
N ALA A 99 12.30 10.38 3.75
CA ALA A 99 12.24 11.10 2.49
C ALA A 99 10.80 11.18 1.94
N ASP A 100 10.09 10.05 1.90
CA ASP A 100 8.71 9.99 1.40
C ASP A 100 7.74 10.74 2.30
N LEU A 101 7.90 10.62 3.63
CA LEU A 101 7.15 11.39 4.61
C LEU A 101 7.34 12.89 4.41
N THR A 102 8.59 13.34 4.29
CA THR A 102 8.92 14.76 4.10
C THR A 102 8.31 15.28 2.79
N ALA A 103 8.38 14.50 1.72
CA ALA A 103 7.79 14.84 0.43
C ALA A 103 6.26 14.95 0.54
N LEU A 104 5.61 14.02 1.23
CA LEU A 104 4.16 14.02 1.43
C LEU A 104 3.71 15.21 2.28
N LEU A 105 4.39 15.50 3.39
CA LEU A 105 4.02 16.61 4.29
C LEU A 105 4.18 17.98 3.62
N ARG A 106 5.13 18.15 2.69
CA ARG A 106 5.24 19.38 1.87
C ARG A 106 3.99 19.69 1.04
N THR A 107 3.18 18.69 0.71
CA THR A 107 1.91 18.89 -0.01
C THR A 107 0.78 19.40 0.89
N ARG A 108 1.00 19.44 2.20
CA ARG A 108 -0.02 19.81 3.20
C ARG A 108 0.45 20.97 4.09
N PRO A 109 0.30 22.22 3.64
CA PRO A 109 0.57 23.39 4.47
C PRO A 109 -0.26 23.33 5.76
N GLY A 110 0.38 23.51 6.91
CA GLY A 110 -0.28 23.50 8.23
C GLY A 110 0.05 22.31 9.12
N ILE A 111 0.84 21.33 8.64
CA ILE A 111 1.46 20.31 9.48
C ILE A 111 2.94 20.64 9.63
N ASP A 112 3.45 20.63 10.87
CA ASP A 112 4.88 20.77 11.15
C ASP A 112 5.61 19.49 10.72
N ALA A 113 6.39 19.60 9.65
CA ALA A 113 7.08 18.47 9.05
C ALA A 113 8.17 17.90 9.96
N ASP A 114 8.89 18.75 10.69
CA ASP A 114 10.00 18.32 11.53
C ASP A 114 9.47 17.58 12.77
N ALA A 115 8.44 18.14 13.41
CA ALA A 115 7.78 17.49 14.54
C ALA A 115 7.10 16.15 14.14
N ALA A 116 6.56 16.09 12.92
CA ALA A 116 5.98 14.86 12.36
C ALA A 116 7.04 13.79 12.10
N VAL A 117 8.17 14.16 11.48
CA VAL A 117 9.30 13.25 11.25
C VAL A 117 9.85 12.73 12.58
N GLU A 118 10.08 13.61 13.56
CA GLU A 118 10.52 13.22 14.89
C GLU A 118 9.55 12.20 15.52
N THR A 119 8.24 12.45 15.41
CA THR A 119 7.20 11.55 15.94
C THR A 119 7.18 10.19 15.25
N ILE A 120 7.39 10.13 13.94
CA ILE A 120 7.28 8.91 13.11
C ILE A 120 8.54 8.03 13.19
N ILE A 121 9.70 8.64 13.43
CA ILE A 121 10.95 7.90 13.69
C ILE A 121 10.76 6.95 14.89
N TRP A 122 9.97 7.34 15.90
CA TRP A 122 9.61 6.44 17.00
C TRP A 122 8.74 5.27 16.52
N LYS A 123 9.28 4.04 16.65
CA LYS A 123 8.66 2.80 16.14
C LYS A 123 7.19 2.61 16.53
N GLU A 124 6.78 3.05 17.72
CA GLU A 124 5.42 2.86 18.22
C GLU A 124 4.33 3.63 17.44
N THR A 125 4.71 4.63 16.65
CA THR A 125 3.75 5.39 15.81
C THR A 125 3.69 4.85 14.38
N ARG A 126 4.57 3.90 14.02
CA ARG A 126 4.54 3.22 12.72
C ARG A 126 3.50 2.11 12.74
N ARG A 127 2.64 2.15 11.71
CA ARG A 127 1.62 1.15 11.46
C ARG A 127 1.83 0.58 10.06
N TYR A 128 1.34 -0.63 9.89
CA TYR A 128 1.52 -1.37 8.66
C TYR A 128 0.15 -1.80 8.15
N ARG A 129 -0.06 -1.59 6.85
CA ARG A 129 -1.23 -2.04 6.12
C ARG A 129 -0.76 -2.98 5.03
N VAL A 130 -1.40 -4.13 4.94
CA VAL A 130 -1.22 -5.08 3.85
C VAL A 130 -2.54 -5.17 3.11
N CYS A 131 -2.55 -4.90 1.81
CA CYS A 131 -3.68 -5.25 0.96
C CYS A 131 -3.26 -6.34 -0.01
N ILE A 132 -4.03 -7.42 -0.12
CA ILE A 132 -3.64 -8.54 -0.97
C ILE A 132 -4.83 -9.19 -1.68
N THR A 133 -4.62 -9.63 -2.92
CA THR A 133 -5.63 -10.43 -3.63
C THR A 133 -5.67 -11.86 -3.11
N ILE A 134 -6.87 -12.43 -2.96
CA ILE A 134 -7.07 -13.78 -2.43
C ILE A 134 -8.10 -14.58 -3.25
N GLY A 135 -7.99 -15.91 -3.24
CA GLY A 135 -9.05 -16.82 -3.68
C GLY A 135 -10.02 -17.18 -2.53
N GLU A 136 -10.97 -18.10 -2.78
CA GLU A 136 -11.96 -18.51 -1.75
C GLU A 136 -11.33 -19.11 -0.49
N ALA A 137 -10.18 -19.76 -0.63
CA ALA A 137 -9.48 -20.42 0.48
C ALA A 137 -9.17 -19.48 1.66
N HIS A 138 -9.06 -18.17 1.40
CA HIS A 138 -8.83 -17.16 2.44
C HIS A 138 -10.02 -16.20 2.64
N ALA A 139 -11.18 -16.47 2.03
CA ALA A 139 -12.34 -15.58 2.10
C ALA A 139 -13.10 -15.64 3.45
N THR A 140 -12.83 -16.66 4.27
CA THR A 140 -13.40 -16.82 5.61
C THR A 140 -12.55 -16.11 6.67
N ALA A 141 -13.13 -15.87 7.85
CA ALA A 141 -12.38 -15.27 8.97
C ALA A 141 -11.18 -16.15 9.38
N GLU A 142 -11.38 -17.46 9.46
CA GLU A 142 -10.32 -18.43 9.77
C GLU A 142 -9.24 -18.46 8.67
N GLY A 143 -9.66 -18.41 7.41
CA GLY A 143 -8.77 -18.35 6.25
C GLY A 143 -7.91 -17.09 6.24
N ARG A 144 -8.48 -15.93 6.62
CA ARG A 144 -7.72 -14.68 6.83
C ARG A 144 -6.79 -14.75 8.03
N GLY A 145 -7.22 -15.41 9.12
CA GLY A 145 -6.38 -15.64 10.29
C GLY A 145 -5.08 -16.37 9.92
N ARG A 146 -5.19 -17.47 9.16
CA ARG A 146 -4.01 -18.19 8.62
C ARG A 146 -3.20 -17.36 7.63
N LEU A 147 -3.87 -16.55 6.81
CA LEU A 147 -3.22 -15.74 5.79
C LEU A 147 -2.21 -14.75 6.41
N PHE A 148 -2.62 -14.08 7.48
CA PHE A 148 -1.82 -13.06 8.18
C PHE A 148 -1.10 -13.60 9.42
N GLU A 149 -0.92 -14.91 9.52
CA GLU A 149 -0.22 -15.53 10.64
C GLU A 149 1.22 -14.99 10.79
N GLY A 150 1.60 -14.72 12.04
CA GLY A 150 2.91 -14.16 12.41
C GLY A 150 2.96 -12.63 12.38
N TYR A 151 1.91 -11.91 11.96
CA TYR A 151 1.96 -10.44 11.86
C TYR A 151 2.32 -9.74 13.19
N ASN A 152 1.88 -10.31 14.32
CA ASN A 152 2.30 -9.90 15.67
C ASN A 152 3.83 -9.84 15.82
N ASP A 153 4.52 -10.88 15.36
CA ASP A 153 5.96 -11.03 15.54
C ASP A 153 6.75 -10.13 14.58
N ILE A 154 6.12 -9.75 13.46
CA ILE A 154 6.70 -8.84 12.47
C ILE A 154 6.65 -7.38 12.93
N ALA A 155 5.48 -6.94 13.40
CA ALA A 155 5.26 -5.59 13.87
C ALA A 155 4.68 -5.66 15.28
N PRO A 156 5.52 -5.82 16.32
CA PRO A 156 5.06 -6.05 17.70
C PRO A 156 4.32 -4.84 18.29
N GLY A 157 3.69 -5.04 19.45
CA GLY A 157 2.95 -3.99 20.16
C GLY A 157 1.45 -3.98 19.88
N HIS A 158 0.82 -2.82 20.06
CA HIS A 158 -0.64 -2.67 20.01
C HIS A 158 -1.24 -3.16 18.68
N VAL A 159 -2.41 -3.80 18.72
CA VAL A 159 -3.06 -4.39 17.52
C VAL A 159 -3.31 -3.38 16.41
N GLY A 160 -3.53 -2.12 16.75
CA GLY A 160 -3.71 -1.03 15.79
C GLY A 160 -2.51 -0.76 14.88
N ARG A 161 -1.33 -1.31 15.18
CA ARG A 161 -0.16 -1.25 14.28
C ARG A 161 -0.28 -2.17 13.07
N ARG A 162 -1.25 -3.09 13.05
CA ARG A 162 -1.36 -4.17 12.07
C ARG A 162 -2.73 -4.17 11.42
N ARG A 163 -2.78 -3.83 10.14
CA ARG A 163 -3.99 -3.87 9.31
C ARG A 163 -3.79 -4.84 8.14
N GLY A 164 -4.66 -5.83 8.04
CA GLY A 164 -4.70 -6.77 6.92
C GLY A 164 -5.99 -6.61 6.15
N GLU A 165 -5.89 -6.38 4.84
CA GLU A 165 -6.99 -6.19 3.91
C GLU A 165 -6.89 -7.19 2.77
N THR A 166 -8.05 -7.63 2.29
CA THR A 166 -8.13 -8.67 1.27
C THR A 166 -9.12 -8.30 0.19
N LEU A 167 -8.75 -8.54 -1.07
CA LEU A 167 -9.65 -8.46 -2.21
C LEU A 167 -9.85 -9.86 -2.81
N VAL A 168 -11.08 -10.38 -2.75
CA VAL A 168 -11.39 -11.72 -3.27
C VAL A 168 -11.50 -11.69 -4.79
N ILE A 169 -10.61 -12.42 -5.47
CA ILE A 169 -10.58 -12.59 -6.93
C ILE A 169 -10.21 -14.05 -7.26
N GLN A 170 -11.12 -14.81 -7.85
CA GLN A 170 -10.86 -16.23 -8.18
C GLN A 170 -9.83 -16.42 -9.28
N ASN A 171 -9.93 -15.61 -10.34
CA ASN A 171 -9.10 -15.72 -11.53
C ASN A 171 -8.39 -14.39 -11.75
N LEU A 172 -7.34 -14.14 -10.94
CA LEU A 172 -6.64 -12.86 -10.91
C LEU A 172 -6.23 -12.37 -12.30
N ARG A 173 -5.57 -13.24 -13.08
CA ARG A 173 -5.03 -12.90 -14.40
C ARG A 173 -6.13 -12.46 -15.40
N PRO A 174 -7.18 -13.27 -15.66
CA PRO A 174 -8.31 -12.82 -16.50
C PRO A 174 -9.03 -11.58 -15.96
N TRP A 175 -9.20 -11.47 -14.64
CA TRP A 175 -9.90 -10.35 -14.04
C TRP A 175 -9.15 -9.03 -14.24
N MET A 176 -7.84 -9.02 -14.00
CA MET A 176 -6.99 -7.85 -14.23
C MET A 176 -6.92 -7.47 -15.70
N GLU A 177 -6.86 -8.45 -16.61
CA GLU A 177 -6.91 -8.20 -18.05
C GLU A 177 -8.21 -7.47 -18.46
N GLN A 178 -9.36 -7.94 -17.97
CA GLN A 178 -10.64 -7.28 -18.25
C GLN A 178 -10.69 -5.86 -17.69
N LEU A 179 -10.15 -5.64 -16.49
CA LEU A 179 -10.07 -4.31 -15.91
C LEU A 179 -9.16 -3.39 -16.74
N ALA A 180 -8.02 -3.91 -17.21
CA ALA A 180 -7.08 -3.16 -18.03
C ALA A 180 -7.71 -2.73 -19.35
N GLN A 181 -8.43 -3.63 -20.01
CA GLN A 181 -9.16 -3.35 -21.25
C GLN A 181 -10.22 -2.25 -21.06
N LYS A 182 -10.95 -2.28 -19.93
CA LYS A 182 -11.90 -1.21 -19.58
C LYS A 182 -11.21 0.13 -19.37
N ALA A 183 -10.08 0.15 -18.66
CA ALA A 183 -9.31 1.38 -18.44
C ALA A 183 -8.79 1.97 -19.78
N ILE A 184 -8.23 1.13 -20.65
CA ILE A 184 -7.75 1.53 -21.98
C ILE A 184 -8.89 2.10 -22.83
N ALA A 185 -10.07 1.47 -22.81
CA ALA A 185 -11.24 1.96 -23.56
C ALA A 185 -11.66 3.37 -23.11
N VAL A 186 -11.67 3.63 -21.79
CA VAL A 186 -11.99 4.95 -21.24
C VAL A 186 -10.97 6.00 -21.67
N VAL A 187 -9.67 5.70 -21.58
CA VAL A 187 -8.60 6.62 -22.00
C VAL A 187 -8.77 6.98 -23.48
N ARG A 188 -8.92 5.98 -24.35
CA ARG A 188 -9.10 6.19 -25.80
C ARG A 188 -10.34 7.02 -26.13
N SER A 189 -11.46 6.79 -25.44
CA SER A 189 -12.67 7.58 -25.65
C SER A 189 -12.49 9.07 -25.29
N ARG A 190 -11.65 9.36 -24.29
CA ARG A 190 -11.37 10.74 -23.86
C ARG A 190 -10.38 11.45 -24.78
N GLU A 191 -9.42 10.72 -25.33
CA GLU A 191 -8.52 11.25 -26.36
C GLU A 191 -9.29 11.64 -27.63
N GLN A 192 -10.28 10.85 -28.05
CA GLN A 192 -11.11 11.14 -29.22
C GLN A 192 -12.07 12.33 -29.02
N LEU A 193 -12.41 12.68 -27.79
CA LEU A 193 -13.26 13.84 -27.46
C LEU A 193 -12.49 15.16 -27.36
N ASN A 194 -11.15 15.08 -27.28
CA ASN A 194 -10.26 16.24 -27.19
C ASN A 194 -9.62 16.61 -28.55
N VAL A 195 -10.15 16.07 -29.65
CA VAL A 195 -9.77 16.37 -31.04
C VAL A 195 -10.94 17.02 -31.76
#